data_AF-C0FUZ1-F1
#
_entry.id   AF-C0FUZ1-F1
#
_cell.length_a   1.000
_cell.length_b   1.000
_cell.length_c   1.000
_cell.angle_alpha   90.00
_cell.angle_beta   90.00
_cell.angle_gamma   90.00
#
_symmetry.space_group_name_H-M   'P 1'
#
loop_
_entity.id
_entity.type
_entity.pdbx_description
1 polymer ?
#
loop_
_entity_poly.entity_id
_entity_poly.type
_entity_poly.pdbx_seq_one_letter_code
_entity_poly.pdbx_strand_id
1 'polypeptide(L)'
;MQNVFIIGSKGIPAAYGGYETFVDKLTEYHRNNDKIKYHVACKGEENKEYIYHNARCFMIKVPDIGPAQAIYYDVAALKECCRYIEKKQVKQPVIYILACRIGPFIRHYVRKIHKLGGKVYVNPDGHEWMRQKWNACVRKYWKISEQMMVKNADLLICDSKNIEQYIKKEYEKYYPKTTFIAYGTEIRKSQMADSDEKLKK
;
A
#
# COMPACT_ATOMS: atom_id res chain seq x y z
N MET A 1 -15.02 -7.87 -14.39
CA MET A 1 -14.37 -6.71 -13.75
C MET A 1 -13.76 -7.12 -12.41
N GLN A 2 -12.44 -7.05 -12.28
CA GLN A 2 -11.67 -7.33 -11.07
C GLN A 2 -11.69 -6.10 -10.15
N ASN A 3 -12.02 -6.27 -8.88
CA ASN A 3 -11.97 -5.19 -7.89
C ASN A 3 -10.66 -5.27 -7.11
N VAL A 4 -9.92 -4.15 -7.08
CA VAL A 4 -8.65 -4.01 -6.37
C VAL A 4 -8.76 -2.90 -5.34
N PHE A 5 -8.62 -3.24 -4.07
CA PHE A 5 -8.69 -2.29 -2.95
C PHE A 5 -7.27 -1.96 -2.51
N ILE A 6 -6.88 -0.70 -2.60
CA ILE A 6 -5.54 -0.22 -2.26
C ILE A 6 -5.60 0.49 -0.91
N ILE A 7 -4.76 0.05 0.02
CA ILE A 7 -4.62 0.59 1.37
C ILE A 7 -3.18 1.00 1.58
N GLY A 8 -2.96 2.06 2.34
CA GLY A 8 -1.61 2.46 2.78
C GLY A 8 -1.01 3.65 2.05
N SER A 9 -1.63 4.11 0.96
CA SER A 9 -1.48 5.48 0.45
C SER A 9 -2.28 6.45 1.31
N LYS A 10 -1.84 7.70 1.44
CA LYS A 10 -2.61 8.78 2.07
C LYS A 10 -3.76 9.31 1.21
N GLY A 11 -3.82 8.90 -0.06
CA GLY A 11 -4.92 9.20 -0.99
C GLY A 11 -4.39 9.59 -2.37
N ILE A 12 -5.32 9.84 -3.30
CA ILE A 12 -5.04 10.37 -4.65
C ILE A 12 -6.04 11.51 -4.95
N PRO A 13 -5.65 12.62 -5.60
CA PRO A 13 -4.37 12.90 -6.25
C PRO A 13 -3.16 12.89 -5.31
N ALA A 14 -1.99 12.55 -5.83
CA ALA A 14 -0.77 12.53 -5.04
C ALA A 14 -0.35 13.94 -4.63
N ALA A 15 -0.28 14.21 -3.33
CA ALA A 15 0.29 15.44 -2.80
C ALA A 15 1.82 15.30 -2.58
N TYR A 16 2.23 14.22 -1.92
CA TYR A 16 3.64 13.90 -1.65
C TYR A 16 3.77 12.44 -1.21
N GLY A 17 4.80 11.75 -1.71
CA GLY A 17 5.18 10.40 -1.27
C GLY A 17 5.16 9.38 -2.41
N GLY A 18 6.07 8.40 -2.35
CA GLY A 18 6.24 7.40 -3.41
C GLY A 18 5.00 6.53 -3.62
N TYR A 19 4.34 6.13 -2.53
CA TYR A 19 3.11 5.33 -2.63
C TYR A 19 1.95 6.12 -3.21
N GLU A 20 1.77 7.38 -2.81
CA GLU A 20 0.73 8.25 -3.35
C GLU A 20 0.93 8.45 -4.85
N THR A 21 2.15 8.80 -5.29
CA THR A 21 2.48 8.95 -6.71
C THR A 21 2.28 7.65 -7.49
N PHE A 22 2.70 6.52 -6.93
CA PHE A 22 2.48 5.20 -7.53
C PHE A 22 1.00 4.92 -7.76
N VAL A 23 0.14 5.11 -6.76
CA VAL A 23 -1.30 4.83 -6.87
C VAL A 23 -1.97 5.82 -7.82
N ASP A 24 -1.59 7.09 -7.80
CA ASP A 24 -2.10 8.11 -8.70
C ASP A 24 -1.83 7.71 -10.17
N LYS A 25 -0.57 7.40 -10.50
CA LYS A 25 -0.18 6.96 -11.84
C LYS A 25 -0.79 5.61 -12.24
N LEU A 26 -0.86 4.65 -11.32
CA LEU A 26 -1.50 3.36 -11.58
C LEU A 26 -2.97 3.55 -11.98
N THR A 27 -3.70 4.38 -11.24
CA THR A 27 -5.11 4.66 -11.54
C THR A 27 -5.26 5.52 -12.80
N GLU A 28 -4.35 6.48 -13.04
CA GLU A 28 -4.33 7.31 -14.25
C GLU A 28 -4.22 6.46 -15.51
N TYR A 29 -3.21 5.58 -15.60
CA TYR A 29 -2.99 4.75 -16.79
C TYR A 29 -4.08 3.70 -16.98
N HIS A 30 -4.75 3.29 -15.91
CA HIS A 30 -5.85 2.32 -15.97
C HIS A 30 -7.24 2.96 -16.00
N ARG A 31 -7.37 4.29 -16.09
CA ARG A 31 -8.66 4.99 -16.01
C ARG A 31 -9.68 4.51 -17.04
N ASN A 32 -9.22 4.08 -18.22
CA ASN A 32 -10.08 3.59 -19.31
C ASN A 32 -10.12 2.05 -19.40
N ASN A 33 -9.57 1.34 -18.41
CA ASN A 33 -9.58 -0.11 -18.37
C ASN A 33 -10.88 -0.61 -17.70
N ASP A 34 -11.79 -1.17 -18.49
CA ASP A 34 -13.08 -1.71 -18.04
C ASP A 34 -12.97 -3.04 -17.28
N LYS A 35 -11.80 -3.69 -17.33
CA LYS A 35 -11.54 -4.96 -16.66
C LYS A 35 -11.21 -4.79 -15.19
N ILE A 36 -10.77 -3.61 -14.75
CA ILE A 36 -10.28 -3.37 -13.37
C ILE A 36 -10.99 -2.16 -12.75
N LYS A 37 -11.48 -2.33 -11.52
CA LYS A 37 -12.01 -1.24 -10.69
C LYS A 37 -11.15 -1.05 -9.45
N TYR A 38 -10.54 0.11 -9.32
CA TYR A 38 -9.79 0.49 -8.13
C TYR A 38 -10.68 1.09 -7.05
N HIS A 39 -10.39 0.73 -5.80
CA HIS A 39 -10.95 1.32 -4.59
C HIS A 39 -9.79 1.77 -3.72
N VAL A 40 -9.58 3.07 -3.55
CA VAL A 40 -8.38 3.62 -2.90
C VAL A 40 -8.76 4.23 -1.56
N ALA A 41 -8.16 3.72 -0.49
CA ALA A 41 -8.26 4.35 0.81
C ALA A 41 -7.57 5.71 0.78
N CYS A 42 -8.24 6.73 1.33
CA CYS A 42 -7.68 8.06 1.48
C CYS A 42 -7.75 8.50 2.94
N LYS A 43 -6.71 9.14 3.46
CA LYS A 43 -6.74 9.74 4.79
C LYS A 43 -7.55 11.04 4.72
N GLY A 44 -8.45 11.27 5.68
CA GLY A 44 -9.26 12.48 5.72
C GLY A 44 -9.70 12.88 7.13
N GLU A 45 -10.39 14.01 7.21
CA GLU A 45 -10.99 14.56 8.44
C GLU A 45 -12.42 14.03 8.69
N GLU A 46 -13.01 13.48 7.65
CA GLU A 46 -14.38 12.95 7.62
C GLU A 46 -14.48 11.76 6.68
N ASN A 47 -15.56 10.99 6.83
CA ASN A 47 -15.83 9.87 5.95
C ASN A 47 -16.63 10.37 4.75
N LYS A 48 -15.96 10.45 3.60
CA LYS A 48 -16.54 10.86 2.30
C LYS A 48 -16.02 9.96 1.19
N GLU A 49 -16.71 9.97 0.06
CA GLU A 49 -16.28 9.27 -1.14
C GLU A 49 -16.25 10.23 -2.33
N TYR A 50 -15.32 9.99 -3.24
CA TYR A 50 -15.25 10.68 -4.52
C TYR A 50 -14.70 9.74 -5.58
N ILE A 51 -14.84 10.14 -6.85
CA ILE A 51 -14.28 9.42 -7.98
C ILE A 51 -13.11 10.21 -8.54
N TYR A 52 -11.99 9.53 -8.75
CA TYR A 52 -10.80 10.11 -9.37
C TYR A 52 -10.11 9.05 -10.23
N HIS A 53 -9.74 9.38 -11.47
CA HIS A 53 -9.25 8.41 -12.48
C HIS A 53 -10.13 7.15 -12.61
N ASN A 54 -11.46 7.31 -12.51
CA ASN A 54 -12.42 6.21 -12.44
C ASN A 54 -12.22 5.23 -11.26
N ALA A 55 -11.33 5.51 -10.30
CA ALA A 55 -11.22 4.81 -9.03
C ALA A 55 -12.26 5.36 -8.02
N ARG A 56 -12.77 4.48 -7.15
CA ARG A 56 -13.55 4.89 -5.97
C ARG A 56 -12.58 5.24 -4.85
N CYS A 57 -12.47 6.52 -4.51
CA CYS A 57 -11.68 6.95 -3.36
C CYS A 57 -12.58 7.05 -2.14
N PHE A 58 -12.26 6.32 -1.07
CA PHE A 58 -13.03 6.34 0.18
C PHE A 58 -12.16 6.89 1.32
N MET A 59 -12.61 7.99 1.90
CA MET A 59 -11.91 8.68 2.96
C MET A 59 -12.20 8.03 4.31
N ILE A 60 -11.14 7.82 5.08
CA ILE A 60 -11.18 7.36 6.46
C ILE A 60 -10.87 8.55 7.35
N LYS A 61 -11.81 8.90 8.23
CA LYS A 61 -11.56 9.83 9.32
C LYS A 61 -10.52 9.24 10.27
N VAL A 62 -9.37 9.90 10.39
CA VAL A 62 -8.28 9.48 11.27
C VAL A 62 -8.18 10.42 12.46
N PRO A 63 -8.24 9.94 13.71
CA PRO A 63 -8.08 10.77 14.89
C PRO A 63 -6.64 11.26 15.02
N ASP A 64 -6.43 12.42 15.64
CA ASP A 64 -5.08 12.91 15.89
C ASP A 64 -4.44 12.21 17.11
N ILE A 65 -3.79 11.07 16.82
CA ILE A 65 -3.10 10.23 17.82
C ILE A 65 -1.59 10.13 17.53
N GLY A 66 -1.03 11.18 16.91
CA GLY A 66 0.39 11.22 16.57
C GLY A 66 0.81 10.10 15.60
N PRO A 67 2.01 9.51 15.75
CA PRO A 67 2.54 8.50 14.81
C PRO A 67 1.66 7.24 14.63
N ALA A 68 0.84 6.90 15.63
CA ALA A 68 -0.06 5.75 15.57
C ALA A 68 -1.18 5.90 14.52
N GLN A 69 -1.39 7.11 14.00
CA GLN A 69 -2.34 7.40 12.93
C GLN A 69 -2.16 6.50 11.71
N ALA A 70 -0.92 6.15 11.34
CA ALA A 70 -0.68 5.29 10.18
C ALA A 70 -1.21 3.86 10.39
N ILE A 71 -1.05 3.32 11.59
CA ILE A 71 -1.55 1.98 11.96
C ILE A 71 -3.08 2.02 12.03
N TYR A 72 -3.66 3.03 12.70
CA TYR A 72 -5.11 3.19 12.80
C TYR A 72 -5.74 3.29 11.41
N TYR A 73 -5.18 4.14 10.56
CA TYR A 73 -5.67 4.38 9.21
C TYR A 73 -5.74 3.09 8.40
N ASP A 74 -4.65 2.32 8.33
CA ASP A 74 -4.60 1.09 7.56
C ASP A 74 -5.58 0.03 8.10
N VAL A 75 -5.70 -0.11 9.43
CA VAL A 75 -6.66 -1.04 10.05
C VAL A 75 -8.11 -0.62 9.77
N ALA A 76 -8.42 0.67 9.90
CA ALA A 76 -9.76 1.22 9.64
C ALA A 76 -10.14 1.09 8.15
N ALA A 77 -9.20 1.36 7.24
CA ALA A 77 -9.37 1.15 5.81
C ALA A 77 -9.63 -0.33 5.49
N LEU A 78 -8.88 -1.26 6.10
CA LEU A 78 -9.06 -2.70 5.88
C LEU A 78 -10.41 -3.20 6.39
N LYS A 79 -10.87 -2.66 7.52
CA LYS A 79 -12.22 -2.90 8.05
C LYS A 79 -13.29 -2.41 7.08
N GLU A 80 -13.14 -1.21 6.54
CA GLU A 80 -14.08 -0.63 5.57
C GLU A 80 -14.09 -1.43 4.26
N CYS A 81 -12.94 -1.87 3.76
CA CYS A 81 -12.86 -2.77 2.60
C CYS A 81 -13.66 -4.06 2.83
N CYS A 82 -13.47 -4.73 3.97
CA CYS A 82 -14.22 -5.94 4.30
C CYS A 82 -15.73 -5.68 4.34
N ARG A 83 -16.15 -4.58 4.97
CA ARG A 83 -17.57 -4.18 5.06
C ARG A 83 -18.16 -3.91 3.68
N TYR A 84 -17.43 -3.20 2.82
CA TYR A 84 -17.86 -2.90 1.46
C TYR A 84 -17.99 -4.17 0.62
N ILE A 85 -16.99 -5.06 0.68
CA ILE A 85 -16.97 -6.35 -0.02
C ILE A 85 -18.17 -7.20 0.38
N GLU A 86 -18.45 -7.32 1.67
CA GLU A 86 -19.61 -8.05 2.21
C GLU A 86 -20.92 -7.42 1.72
N LYS A 87 -21.08 -6.10 1.86
CA LYS A 87 -22.31 -5.40 1.46
C LYS A 87 -22.59 -5.48 -0.04
N LYS A 88 -21.56 -5.36 -0.87
CA LYS A 88 -21.68 -5.34 -2.33
C LYS A 88 -21.47 -6.70 -2.98
N GLN A 89 -21.23 -7.74 -2.17
CA GLN A 89 -20.99 -9.12 -2.63
C GLN A 89 -19.90 -9.18 -3.71
N VAL A 90 -18.83 -8.40 -3.51
CA VAL A 90 -17.72 -8.30 -4.47
C VAL A 90 -17.06 -9.66 -4.60
N LYS A 91 -17.05 -10.22 -5.83
CA LYS A 91 -16.43 -11.51 -6.11
C LYS A 91 -14.93 -11.38 -6.26
N GLN A 92 -14.19 -12.31 -5.64
CA GLN A 92 -12.74 -12.43 -5.76
C GLN A 92 -11.97 -11.11 -5.56
N PRO A 93 -12.23 -10.34 -4.48
CA PRO A 93 -11.58 -9.06 -4.26
C PRO A 93 -10.07 -9.23 -4.02
N VAL A 94 -9.26 -8.34 -4.57
CA VAL A 94 -7.84 -8.24 -4.24
C VAL A 94 -7.66 -7.05 -3.30
N ILE A 95 -7.12 -7.30 -2.11
CA ILE A 95 -6.65 -6.24 -1.22
C ILE A 95 -5.15 -6.09 -1.44
N TYR A 96 -4.71 -4.90 -1.82
CA TYR A 96 -3.31 -4.56 -1.99
C TYR A 96 -2.89 -3.53 -0.94
N ILE A 97 -2.03 -3.95 -0.02
CA ILE A 97 -1.61 -3.15 1.13
C ILE A 97 -0.20 -2.63 0.88
N LEU A 98 -0.04 -1.31 0.95
CA LEU A 98 1.23 -0.62 0.83
C LEU A 98 1.80 -0.41 2.24
N ALA A 99 3.06 -0.78 2.43
CA ALA A 99 3.78 -0.81 3.70
C ALA A 99 3.40 -1.95 4.67
N CYS A 100 4.35 -2.29 5.53
CA CYS A 100 4.24 -3.39 6.49
C CYS A 100 3.79 -2.95 7.89
N ARG A 101 2.74 -2.14 8.01
CA ARG A 101 2.43 -1.42 9.27
C ARG A 101 1.47 -2.09 10.24
N ILE A 102 0.67 -3.05 9.78
CA ILE A 102 -0.47 -3.59 10.54
C ILE A 102 -0.33 -5.08 10.90
N GLY A 103 0.91 -5.58 10.99
CA GLY A 103 1.19 -7.00 11.18
C GLY A 103 0.47 -7.65 12.37
N PRO A 104 0.40 -7.04 13.57
CA PRO A 104 -0.37 -7.59 14.69
C PRO A 104 -1.85 -7.87 14.37
N PHE A 105 -2.42 -7.17 13.39
CA PHE A 105 -3.83 -7.29 13.00
C PHE A 105 -4.03 -8.13 11.73
N ILE A 106 -3.00 -8.29 10.89
CA ILE A 106 -3.14 -8.81 9.53
C ILE A 106 -3.72 -10.22 9.47
N ARG A 107 -3.34 -11.11 10.40
CA ARG A 107 -3.78 -12.52 10.40
C ARG A 107 -5.30 -12.64 10.50
N HIS A 108 -5.93 -11.78 11.30
CA HIS A 108 -7.39 -11.74 11.43
C HIS A 108 -8.04 -11.36 10.09
N TYR A 109 -7.54 -10.28 9.46
CA TYR A 109 -8.11 -9.78 8.22
C TYR A 109 -7.85 -10.69 7.03
N VAL A 110 -6.66 -11.27 6.89
CA VAL A 110 -6.35 -12.25 5.83
C VAL A 110 -7.35 -13.41 5.88
N ARG A 111 -7.59 -13.98 7.06
CA ARG A 111 -8.61 -15.03 7.23
C ARG A 111 -10.01 -14.57 6.83
N LYS A 112 -10.38 -13.34 7.19
CA LYS A 112 -11.68 -12.76 6.81
C LYS A 112 -11.78 -12.59 5.29
N ILE A 113 -10.76 -12.02 4.65
CA ILE A 113 -10.71 -11.77 3.21
C ILE A 113 -10.74 -13.09 2.43
N HIS A 114 -10.02 -14.12 2.88
CA HIS A 114 -10.07 -15.45 2.28
C HIS A 114 -11.46 -16.08 2.36
N LYS A 115 -12.19 -15.91 3.47
CA LYS A 115 -13.60 -16.34 3.57
C LYS A 115 -14.53 -15.58 2.61
N LEU A 116 -14.17 -14.35 2.25
CA LEU A 116 -14.87 -13.57 1.22
C LEU A 116 -14.41 -13.93 -0.21
N GLY A 117 -13.58 -14.97 -0.37
CA GLY A 117 -13.03 -15.43 -1.64
C GLY A 117 -11.94 -14.52 -2.20
N GLY A 118 -11.39 -13.60 -1.40
CA GLY A 118 -10.40 -12.62 -1.82
C GLY A 118 -8.96 -13.06 -1.63
N LYS A 119 -8.04 -12.19 -2.04
CA LYS A 119 -6.59 -12.32 -1.91
C LYS A 119 -5.97 -11.07 -1.28
N VAL A 120 -4.88 -11.25 -0.54
CA VAL A 120 -4.14 -10.17 0.12
C VAL A 120 -2.73 -10.09 -0.42
N TYR A 121 -2.44 -9.00 -1.13
CA TYR A 121 -1.12 -8.66 -1.63
C TYR A 121 -0.51 -7.56 -0.78
N VAL A 122 0.80 -7.60 -0.58
CA VAL A 122 1.52 -6.63 0.23
C VAL A 122 2.70 -6.09 -0.57
N ASN A 123 2.87 -4.77 -0.57
CA ASN A 123 4.09 -4.12 -1.02
C ASN A 123 4.94 -3.80 0.21
N PRO A 124 6.00 -4.57 0.49
CA PRO A 124 6.88 -4.28 1.62
C PRO A 124 7.72 -3.04 1.33
N ASP A 125 7.61 -2.03 2.21
CA ASP A 125 8.43 -0.80 2.18
C ASP A 125 9.89 -1.05 2.59
N GLY A 126 10.11 -2.09 3.40
CA GLY A 126 11.42 -2.56 3.82
C GLY A 126 12.11 -1.62 4.82
N HIS A 127 12.78 -2.21 5.81
CA HIS A 127 13.71 -1.51 6.71
C HIS A 127 13.12 -0.33 7.50
N GLU A 128 11.78 -0.16 7.59
CA GLU A 128 11.18 0.91 8.40
C GLU A 128 11.63 0.81 9.88
N TRP A 129 11.89 -0.41 10.37
CA TRP A 129 12.47 -0.67 11.69
C TRP A 129 13.93 -0.20 11.87
N MET A 130 14.68 0.01 10.78
CA MET A 130 16.08 0.46 10.81
C MET A 130 16.22 1.99 10.87
N ARG A 131 15.12 2.74 10.74
CA ARG A 131 15.19 4.21 10.75
C ARG A 131 15.62 4.74 12.11
N GLN A 132 16.62 5.63 12.10
CA GLN A 132 17.26 6.17 13.30
C GLN A 132 16.30 6.93 14.23
N LYS A 133 15.23 7.53 13.69
CA LYS A 133 14.22 8.26 14.47
C LYS A 133 13.42 7.38 15.45
N TRP A 134 13.45 6.06 15.30
CA TRP A 134 12.65 5.16 16.11
C TRP A 134 13.40 4.66 17.34
N ASN A 135 12.76 4.70 18.51
CA ASN A 135 13.26 4.06 19.72
C ASN A 135 13.16 2.52 19.65
N ALA A 136 13.78 1.82 20.60
CA ALA A 136 13.86 0.35 20.58
C ALA A 136 12.49 -0.35 20.53
N CYS A 137 11.49 0.15 21.25
CA CYS A 137 10.14 -0.40 21.26
C CYS A 137 9.46 -0.27 19.90
N VAL A 138 9.58 0.90 19.26
CA VAL A 138 8.99 1.16 17.94
C VAL A 138 9.70 0.35 16.86
N ARG A 139 11.03 0.23 16.89
CA ARG A 139 11.79 -0.64 15.98
C ARG A 139 11.34 -2.10 16.11
N LYS A 140 11.19 -2.59 17.35
CA LYS A 140 10.68 -3.94 17.62
C LYS A 140 9.27 -4.15 17.06
N TYR A 141 8.38 -3.17 17.24
CA TYR A 141 7.04 -3.20 16.65
C TYR A 141 7.10 -3.33 15.13
N TRP A 142 7.85 -2.46 14.43
CA TRP A 142 7.96 -2.49 12.97
C TRP A 142 8.51 -3.82 12.48
N LYS A 143 9.51 -4.38 13.17
CA LYS A 143 10.09 -5.67 12.79
C LYS A 143 9.11 -6.83 12.94
N ILE A 144 8.35 -6.86 14.04
CA ILE A 144 7.28 -7.84 14.26
C ILE A 144 6.17 -7.65 13.23
N SER A 145 5.83 -6.39 12.94
CA SER A 145 4.79 -6.06 11.98
C SER A 145 5.16 -6.56 10.57
N GLU A 146 6.36 -6.25 10.09
CA GLU A 146 6.94 -6.75 8.84
C GLU A 146 6.90 -8.28 8.77
N GLN A 147 7.40 -8.95 9.82
CA GLN A 147 7.38 -10.40 9.92
C GLN A 147 5.96 -10.99 9.78
N MET A 148 4.98 -10.40 10.46
CA MET A 148 3.59 -10.88 10.41
C MET A 148 2.92 -10.59 9.07
N MET A 149 3.21 -9.45 8.44
CA MET A 149 2.71 -9.13 7.09
C MET A 149 3.26 -10.12 6.07
N VAL A 150 4.58 -10.35 6.07
CA VAL A 150 5.24 -11.32 5.18
C VAL A 150 4.70 -12.73 5.36
N LYS A 151 4.52 -13.17 6.62
CA LYS A 151 4.02 -14.51 6.92
C LYS A 151 2.60 -14.79 6.41
N ASN A 152 1.73 -13.77 6.33
CA ASN A 152 0.31 -13.97 6.05
C ASN A 152 -0.16 -13.50 4.67
N ALA A 153 0.68 -12.80 3.90
CA ALA A 153 0.31 -12.35 2.55
C ALA A 153 0.20 -13.52 1.56
N ASP A 154 -0.71 -13.42 0.58
CA ASP A 154 -0.77 -14.37 -0.55
C ASP A 154 0.36 -14.13 -1.55
N LEU A 155 0.78 -12.87 -1.70
CA LEU A 155 1.87 -12.43 -2.59
C LEU A 155 2.49 -11.13 -2.07
N LEU A 156 3.81 -11.05 -2.09
CA LEU A 156 4.59 -9.86 -1.80
C LEU A 156 5.09 -9.25 -3.12
N ILE A 157 4.63 -8.05 -3.45
CA ILE A 157 5.03 -7.32 -4.66
C ILE A 157 6.13 -6.34 -4.27
N CYS A 158 7.38 -6.71 -4.58
CA CYS A 158 8.56 -5.94 -4.22
C CYS A 158 8.90 -4.96 -5.34
N ASP A 159 9.13 -3.69 -5.01
CA ASP A 159 9.42 -2.62 -5.98
C ASP A 159 10.91 -2.51 -6.35
N SER A 160 11.78 -3.27 -5.67
CA SER A 160 13.20 -3.42 -5.99
C SER A 160 13.67 -4.86 -5.81
N LYS A 161 14.69 -5.25 -6.58
CA LYS A 161 15.36 -6.55 -6.44
C LYS A 161 15.97 -6.72 -5.05
N ASN A 162 16.49 -5.63 -4.47
CA ASN A 162 17.11 -5.64 -3.14
C ASN A 162 16.08 -5.93 -2.05
N ILE A 163 14.89 -5.31 -2.11
CA ILE A 163 13.79 -5.62 -1.18
C ILE A 163 13.33 -7.07 -1.36
N GLU A 164 13.21 -7.56 -2.60
CA GLU A 164 12.83 -8.96 -2.83
C GLU A 164 13.84 -9.94 -2.21
N GLN A 165 15.14 -9.71 -2.43
CA GLN A 165 16.21 -10.50 -1.83
C GLN A 165 16.21 -10.42 -0.31
N TYR A 166 16.02 -9.23 0.26
CA TYR A 166 15.89 -9.02 1.69
C TYR A 166 14.76 -9.87 2.26
N ILE A 167 13.56 -9.77 1.69
CA ILE A 167 12.38 -10.49 2.18
C ILE A 167 12.58 -12.01 2.05
N LYS A 168 13.12 -12.50 0.93
CA LYS A 168 13.43 -13.93 0.75
C LYS A 168 14.40 -14.45 1.79
N LYS A 169 15.48 -13.70 2.06
CA LYS A 169 16.55 -14.11 2.99
C LYS A 169 16.11 -14.00 4.45
N GLU A 170 15.57 -12.85 4.85
CA GLU A 170 15.22 -12.54 6.24
C GLU A 170 14.04 -13.39 6.73
N TYR A 171 13.12 -13.73 5.83
CA TYR A 171 11.87 -14.42 6.15
C TYR A 171 11.74 -15.78 5.49
N GLU A 172 12.86 -16.40 5.10
CA GLU A 172 12.93 -17.69 4.39
C GLU A 172 12.08 -18.78 5.05
N LYS A 173 12.07 -18.84 6.39
CA LYS A 173 11.27 -19.81 7.18
C LYS A 173 9.75 -19.76 6.93
N TYR A 174 9.26 -18.70 6.29
CA TYR A 174 7.86 -18.56 5.91
C TYR A 174 7.58 -18.87 4.43
N TYR A 175 8.61 -19.21 3.65
CA TYR A 175 8.54 -19.46 2.21
C TYR A 175 7.74 -18.37 1.48
N PRO A 176 8.12 -17.08 1.63
CA PRO A 176 7.33 -15.98 1.11
C PRO A 176 7.22 -16.06 -0.42
N LYS A 177 5.99 -15.98 -0.93
CA LYS A 177 5.75 -15.81 -2.36
C LYS A 177 5.99 -14.36 -2.73
N THR A 178 6.98 -14.10 -3.57
CA THR A 178 7.33 -12.75 -3.98
C THR A 178 7.29 -12.63 -5.51
N THR A 179 7.14 -11.39 -5.97
CA THR A 179 7.44 -11.00 -7.34
C THR A 179 8.05 -9.61 -7.34
N PHE A 180 9.03 -9.38 -8.21
CA PHE A 180 9.62 -8.06 -8.40
C PHE A 180 8.89 -7.33 -9.53
N ILE A 181 8.32 -6.16 -9.22
CA ILE A 181 7.69 -5.25 -10.18
C ILE A 181 8.16 -3.83 -9.86
N ALA A 182 9.07 -3.30 -10.68
CA ALA A 182 9.57 -1.94 -10.49
C ALA A 182 8.48 -0.89 -10.73
N TYR A 183 8.56 0.24 -10.03
CA TYR A 183 7.80 1.42 -10.44
C TYR A 183 8.32 1.95 -11.77
N GLY A 184 7.40 2.44 -12.59
CA GLY A 184 7.75 3.21 -13.78
C GLY A 184 8.24 4.61 -13.42
N THR A 185 8.93 5.25 -14.35
CA THR A 185 9.29 6.66 -14.27
C THR A 185 9.03 7.32 -15.63
N GLU A 186 8.58 8.57 -15.61
CA GLU A 186 8.42 9.38 -16.82
C GLU A 186 9.80 9.84 -17.29
N ILE A 187 10.28 9.28 -18.39
CA ILE A 187 11.59 9.65 -18.94
C ILE A 187 11.39 10.85 -19.85
N ARG A 188 11.54 12.06 -19.30
CA ARG A 188 11.65 13.28 -20.09
C ARG A 188 13.12 13.66 -20.21
N LYS A 189 13.57 14.02 -21.42
CA LYS A 189 14.89 14.61 -21.59
C LYS A 189 14.94 15.93 -20.82
N SER A 190 16.03 16.15 -20.09
CA SER A 190 16.31 17.45 -19.49
C SER A 190 16.24 18.52 -20.58
N GLN A 191 15.52 19.60 -20.32
CA GLN A 191 15.54 20.78 -21.17
C GLN A 191 16.76 21.66 -20.90
N MET A 192 17.47 21.40 -19.79
CA MET A 192 18.69 22.11 -19.40
C MET A 192 19.90 21.25 -19.76
N ALA A 193 20.91 21.87 -20.35
CA ALA A 193 22.22 21.26 -20.55
C ALA A 193 22.95 21.13 -19.20
N ASP A 194 23.90 20.20 -19.08
CA ASP A 194 24.71 20.03 -17.86
C ASP A 194 25.53 21.29 -17.53
N SER A 195 25.75 22.16 -18.52
CA SER A 195 26.45 23.44 -18.40
C SER A 195 25.53 24.64 -18.17
N ASP A 196 24.23 24.45 -17.96
CA ASP A 196 23.28 25.55 -17.81
C ASP A 196 23.56 26.35 -16.53
N GLU A 197 23.74 27.68 -16.64
CA GLU A 197 24.10 28.54 -15.51
C GLU A 197 23.03 28.56 -14.40
N LYS A 198 21.79 28.18 -14.71
CA LYS A 198 20.70 28.08 -13.73
C LYS A 198 20.71 26.78 -12.94
N LEU A 199 21.55 25.81 -13.31
CA LEU A 199 21.75 24.57 -12.57
C LEU A 199 22.51 24.91 -11.28
N LYS A 200 21.76 25.15 -10.20
CA LYS A 200 22.35 25.35 -8.87
C LYS A 200 23.06 24.05 -8.46
N LYS A 201 24.39 24.12 -8.36
CA LYS A 201 25.21 23.06 -7.77
C LYS A 201 24.85 22.82 -6.31
#